data_AF-A0A1F5IN69-F1
#
_entry.id   AF-A0A1F5IN69-F1
#
_cell.length_a   1.000
_cell.length_b   1.000
_cell.length_c   1.000
_cell.angle_alpha   90.00
_cell.angle_beta   90.00
_cell.angle_gamma   90.00
#
_symmetry.space_group_name_H-M   'P 1'
#
loop_
_entity.id
_entity.type
_entity.pdbx_description
1 polymer ?
#
loop_
_entity_poly.entity_id
_entity_poly.type
_entity_poly.pdbx_seq_one_letter_code
_entity_poly.pdbx_strand_id
1 'polypeptide(L)'
;MKNLIKRIHLLNHLFVPISVGAIILSFVFRSSPVIQFGILMSVLLLYVSLALIHHTRSKNLTIVTMLEYILIATLAIVILTGVIL
;
A
#
# COMPACT_ATOMS: atom_id res chain seq x y z
N MET A 1 3.74 25.64 -4.03
CA MET A 1 3.44 24.41 -4.82
C MET A 1 4.66 23.56 -5.16
N LYS A 2 5.78 24.13 -5.65
CA LYS A 2 7.01 23.35 -6.00
C LYS A 2 7.55 22.45 -4.88
N ASN A 3 7.58 22.93 -3.63
CA ASN A 3 8.02 22.12 -2.47
C ASN A 3 7.09 20.94 -2.14
N LEU A 4 5.80 21.06 -2.47
CA LEU A 4 4.81 20.01 -2.21
C LEU A 4 4.96 18.87 -3.21
N ILE A 5 5.21 19.20 -4.49
CA ILE A 5 5.47 18.23 -5.56
C ILE A 5 6.75 17.44 -5.28
N LYS A 6 7.83 18.12 -4.86
CA LYS A 6 9.07 17.46 -4.43
C LYS A 6 8.84 16.46 -3.28
N ARG A 7 7.99 16.80 -2.29
CA ARG A 7 7.67 15.91 -1.16
C ARG A 7 6.92 14.64 -1.58
N ILE A 8 6.00 14.74 -2.54
CA ILE A 8 5.28 13.55 -3.07
C ILE A 8 6.26 12.65 -3.82
N HIS A 9 7.13 13.25 -4.63
CA HIS A 9 8.11 12.49 -5.38
C HIS A 9 9.08 11.74 -4.45
N LEU A 10 9.45 12.38 -3.32
CA LEU A 10 10.21 11.74 -2.26
C LEU A 10 9.43 10.60 -1.59
N LEU A 11 8.14 10.81 -1.25
CA LEU A 11 7.29 9.77 -0.67
C LEU A 11 7.14 8.55 -1.58
N ASN A 12 7.01 8.74 -2.89
CA ASN A 12 6.96 7.65 -3.86
C ASN A 12 8.27 6.85 -3.89
N HIS A 13 9.41 7.52 -3.76
CA HIS A 13 10.70 6.83 -3.67
C HIS A 13 10.91 6.12 -2.33
N LEU A 14 10.31 6.62 -1.24
CA LEU A 14 10.37 5.98 0.07
C LEU A 14 9.41 4.78 0.18
N PHE A 15 8.34 4.76 -0.61
CA PHE A 15 7.36 3.68 -0.56
C PHE A 15 7.96 2.30 -0.88
N VAL A 16 8.83 2.22 -1.89
CA VAL A 16 9.49 0.96 -2.28
C VAL A 16 10.33 0.37 -1.14
N PRO A 17 11.31 1.09 -0.54
CA PRO A 17 12.09 0.55 0.57
C PRO A 17 11.24 0.26 1.82
N ILE A 18 10.18 1.04 2.09
CA ILE A 18 9.22 0.72 3.16
C ILE A 18 8.53 -0.62 2.89
N SER A 19 8.07 -0.84 1.66
CA SER A 19 7.38 -2.08 1.27
C SER A 19 8.33 -3.29 1.37
N VAL A 20 9.56 -3.15 0.89
CA VAL A 20 10.59 -4.20 1.01
C VAL A 20 10.89 -4.50 2.48
N GLY A 21 11.07 -3.46 3.30
CA GLY A 21 11.29 -3.62 4.74
C GLY A 21 10.13 -4.32 5.44
N ALA A 22 8.89 -3.98 5.08
CA ALA A 22 7.71 -4.62 5.64
C ALA A 22 7.57 -6.09 5.22
N ILE A 23 7.92 -6.44 3.97
CA ILE A 23 7.99 -7.84 3.53
C ILE A 23 9.01 -8.61 4.38
N ILE A 24 10.23 -8.08 4.54
CA ILE A 24 11.26 -8.70 5.38
C ILE A 24 10.77 -8.87 6.82
N LEU A 25 10.18 -7.81 7.39
CA LEU A 25 9.63 -7.84 8.74
C LEU A 25 8.51 -8.88 8.89
N SER A 26 7.68 -9.06 7.87
CA SER A 26 6.61 -10.06 7.87
C SER A 26 7.16 -11.50 8.00
N PHE A 27 8.33 -11.79 7.41
CA PHE A 27 9.00 -13.09 7.58
C PHE A 27 9.56 -13.30 8.98
N VAL A 28 10.03 -12.23 9.65
CA VAL A 28 10.48 -12.30 11.05
C VAL A 28 9.34 -12.69 11.97
N PHE A 29 8.12 -12.18 11.72
CA PHE A 29 6.93 -12.47 12.49
C PHE A 29 6.07 -13.61 11.95
N ARG A 30 6.61 -14.51 11.11
CA ARG A 30 5.89 -15.67 10.53
C ARG A 30 5.18 -16.55 11.55
N SER A 31 5.66 -16.59 12.80
CA SER A 31 5.11 -17.39 13.89
C SER A 31 3.83 -16.78 14.47
N SER A 32 3.53 -15.52 14.15
CA SER A 32 2.37 -14.78 14.63
C SER A 32 1.56 -14.26 13.44
N PRO A 33 0.59 -15.05 12.94
CA PRO A 33 -0.25 -14.70 11.80
C PRO A 33 -0.93 -13.32 11.96
N VAL A 34 -1.34 -12.98 13.18
CA VAL A 34 -1.98 -11.69 13.49
C VAL A 34 -1.05 -10.51 13.25
N ILE A 35 0.20 -10.59 13.74
CA ILE A 35 1.20 -9.52 13.56
C ILE A 35 1.61 -9.44 12.08
N GLN A 36 1.84 -10.58 11.44
CA GLN A 36 2.20 -10.65 10.03
C GLN A 36 1.11 -10.02 9.14
N PHE A 37 -0.15 -10.36 9.39
CA PHE A 37 -1.30 -9.77 8.70
C PHE A 37 -1.39 -8.26 8.97
N GLY A 38 -1.21 -7.82 10.21
CA GLY A 38 -1.21 -6.39 10.58
C GLY A 38 -0.15 -5.57 9.83
N ILE A 39 1.08 -6.11 9.68
CA ILE A 39 2.15 -5.47 8.91
C ILE A 39 1.75 -5.31 7.44
N LEU A 40 1.31 -6.40 6.80
CA LEU A 40 0.98 -6.41 5.38
C LEU A 40 -0.26 -5.56 5.07
N MET A 41 -1.26 -5.57 5.96
CA MET A 41 -2.44 -4.73 5.86
C MET A 41 -2.09 -3.24 6.00
N SER A 42 -1.13 -2.90 6.86
CA SER A 42 -0.64 -1.51 7.00
C SER A 42 0.02 -1.01 5.70
N VAL A 43 0.81 -1.86 5.03
CA VAL A 43 1.41 -1.53 3.72
C VAL A 43 0.34 -1.35 2.66
N LEU A 44 -0.68 -2.22 2.64
CA LEU A 44 -1.78 -2.12 1.69
C LEU A 44 -2.57 -0.81 1.86
N LEU A 45 -2.87 -0.42 3.09
CA LEU A 45 -3.53 0.86 3.38
C LEU A 45 -2.67 2.05 2.95
N LEU A 46 -1.37 2.00 3.22
CA LEU A 46 -0.43 3.03 2.79
C LEU A 46 -0.38 3.13 1.25
N TYR A 47 -0.35 2.00 0.55
CA TYR A 47 -0.38 1.94 -0.91
C TYR A 47 -1.64 2.61 -1.47
N VAL A 48 -2.83 2.20 -1.02
CA VAL A 48 -4.11 2.76 -1.50
C VAL A 48 -4.18 4.26 -1.20
N SER A 49 -3.75 4.67 -0.01
CA SER A 49 -3.74 6.09 0.38
C SER A 49 -2.83 6.92 -0.53
N LEU A 50 -1.60 6.45 -0.79
CA LEU A 50 -0.66 7.13 -1.67
C LEU A 50 -1.17 7.17 -3.13
N ALA A 51 -1.75 6.08 -3.60
CA ALA A 51 -2.32 5.99 -4.94
C ALA A 51 -3.48 6.98 -5.13
N LEU A 52 -4.41 7.05 -4.18
CA LEU A 52 -5.49 8.03 -4.18
C LEU A 52 -4.97 9.47 -4.13
N ILE A 53 -3.99 9.76 -3.27
CA ILE A 53 -3.37 11.09 -3.19
C ILE A 53 -2.70 11.46 -4.53
N HIS A 54 -1.99 10.51 -5.14
CA HIS A 54 -1.33 10.72 -6.42
C HIS A 54 -2.35 11.02 -7.52
N HIS A 55 -3.39 10.21 -7.67
CA HIS A 55 -4.41 10.40 -8.71
C HIS A 55 -5.28 11.63 -8.51
N THR A 56 -5.63 11.95 -7.26
CA THR A 56 -6.37 13.18 -6.92
C THR A 56 -5.56 14.42 -7.34
N ARG A 57 -4.24 14.41 -7.11
CA ARG A 57 -3.37 15.55 -7.46
C ARG A 57 -3.06 15.64 -8.94
N SER A 58 -2.94 14.51 -9.63
CA SER A 58 -2.77 14.46 -11.08
C SER A 58 -4.07 14.77 -11.85
N LYS A 59 -5.20 15.01 -11.16
CA LYS A 59 -6.55 15.21 -11.73
C LYS A 59 -7.03 14.05 -12.62
N ASN A 60 -6.44 12.88 -12.45
CA ASN A 60 -6.74 11.66 -13.21
C ASN A 60 -7.46 10.62 -12.32
N LEU A 61 -8.16 11.09 -11.28
CA LEU A 61 -8.98 10.23 -10.45
C LEU A 61 -10.35 10.08 -11.10
N THR A 62 -10.61 8.91 -11.68
CA THR A 62 -11.91 8.54 -12.23
C THR A 62 -12.56 7.48 -11.35
N ILE A 63 -13.87 7.29 -11.46
CA ILE A 63 -14.57 6.23 -10.73
C ILE A 63 -14.02 4.85 -11.06
N VAL A 64 -13.55 4.66 -12.30
CA VAL A 64 -12.90 3.43 -12.77
C VAL A 64 -11.61 3.19 -11.97
N THR A 65 -10.73 4.19 -11.86
CA THR A 65 -9.48 4.04 -11.09
C THR A 65 -9.73 3.81 -9.59
N MET A 66 -10.80 4.37 -9.03
CA MET A 66 -11.17 4.11 -7.64
C MET A 66 -11.63 2.66 -7.45
N LEU A 67 -12.45 2.14 -8.37
CA LEU A 67 -12.88 0.74 -8.35
C LEU A 67 -11.69 -0.22 -8.52
N GLU A 68 -10.75 0.10 -9.40
CA GLU A 68 -9.51 -0.67 -9.56
C GLU A 68 -8.76 -0.79 -8.23
N TYR A 69 -8.58 0.30 -7.49
CA TYR A 69 -7.90 0.25 -6.19
C TYR A 69 -8.65 -0.55 -5.14
N ILE A 70 -9.98 -0.45 -5.10
CA ILE A 70 -10.80 -1.25 -4.20
C ILE A 70 -10.65 -2.73 -4.54
N LEU A 71 -10.77 -3.10 -5.82
CA LEU A 71 -10.65 -4.49 -6.27
C LEU A 71 -9.26 -5.06 -5.99
N ILE A 72 -8.19 -4.29 -6.25
CA ILE A 72 -6.81 -4.70 -5.94
C ILE A 72 -6.64 -4.90 -4.42
N ALA A 73 -7.16 -3.98 -3.61
CA ALA A 73 -7.07 -4.09 -2.16
C ALA A 73 -7.83 -5.31 -1.63
N THR A 74 -9.06 -5.55 -2.11
CA THR A 74 -9.84 -6.72 -1.75
C THR A 74 -9.14 -8.02 -2.17
N LEU A 75 -8.62 -8.07 -3.40
CA LEU A 75 -7.88 -9.24 -3.89
C LEU A 75 -6.62 -9.50 -3.04
N ALA A 76 -5.87 -8.45 -2.72
CA ALA A 76 -4.70 -8.56 -1.86
C ALA A 76 -5.07 -9.09 -0.48
N ILE A 77 -6.16 -8.61 0.14
CA ILE A 77 -6.64 -9.14 1.42
C ILE A 77 -6.98 -10.62 1.30
N VAL A 78 -7.73 -11.04 0.27
CA VAL A 78 -8.10 -12.45 0.07
C VAL A 78 -6.84 -13.34 -0.05
N ILE A 79 -5.86 -12.91 -0.85
CA ILE A 79 -4.59 -13.64 -1.01
C ILE A 79 -3.84 -13.69 0.33
N LEU A 80 -3.71 -12.57 1.04
CA LEU A 80 -3.02 -12.52 2.33
C LEU A 80 -3.70 -13.43 3.36
N THR A 81 -5.02 -13.40 3.43
CA THR A 81 -5.80 -14.29 4.31
C THR A 81 -5.55 -15.76 3.97
N GLY A 82 -5.54 -16.14 2.69
CA GLY A 82 -5.29 -17.53 2.27
C GLY A 82 -3.82 -17.99 2.37
N VAL A 83 -2.86 -17.07 2.42
CA VAL A 83 -1.43 -17.38 2.60
C VAL A 83 -1.04 -17.47 4.08
N ILE A 84 -1.72 -16.71 4.94
CA ILE A 84 -1.36 -16.55 6.36
C ILE A 84 -2.17 -17.46 7.29
N LEU A 85 -3.44 -17.76 6.95
CA LEU A 85 -4.28 -18.75 7.66
C LEU A 85 -4.08 -20.14 7.06
#